data_AF-A0A3S5B300-F1
#
_entry.id   AF-A0A3S5B300-F1
#
_cell.length_a   1.000
_cell.length_b   1.000
_cell.length_c   1.000
_cell.angle_alpha   90.00
_cell.angle_beta   90.00
_cell.angle_gamma   90.00
#
_symmetry.space_group_name_H-M   'P 1'
#
loop_
_entity.id
_entity.type
_entity.pdbx_description
1 polymer ?
#
loop_
_entity_poly.entity_id
_entity_poly.type
_entity_poly.pdbx_seq_one_letter_code
_entity_poly.pdbx_strand_id
1 'polypeptide(L)'
;MSGYIIRSNELIENGYEFFTDRRLLTIFTAPNYTGNFKNYGAIVSLHKSPMDQEIRCRIKVVKPIMKLRSKMTGQMTIEIEDSRVYLGAEVKDVEQEVS
;
A
#
# COMPACT_ATOMS: atom_id res chain seq x y z
N MET A 1 -15.99 19.27 -7.10
CA MET A 1 -14.89 18.32 -7.37
C MET A 1 -14.43 17.72 -6.05
N SER A 2 -14.75 16.45 -5.77
CA SER A 2 -14.10 15.70 -4.69
C SER A 2 -12.91 14.97 -5.31
N GLY A 3 -11.70 15.47 -5.07
CA GLY A 3 -10.47 14.84 -5.53
C GLY A 3 -9.87 13.93 -4.46
N TYR A 4 -9.00 13.02 -4.90
CA TYR A 4 -8.16 12.20 -4.03
C TYR A 4 -6.71 12.67 -4.15
N ILE A 5 -5.97 12.66 -3.04
CA ILE A 5 -4.55 13.00 -3.00
C ILE A 5 -3.77 11.75 -2.59
N ILE A 6 -2.70 11.44 -3.32
CA ILE A 6 -1.73 10.41 -2.93
C ILE A 6 -0.41 11.12 -2.71
N ARG A 7 0.22 10.90 -1.55
CA ARG A 7 1.51 11.49 -1.19
C ARG A 7 2.43 10.48 -0.51
N SER A 8 3.69 10.87 -0.34
CA SER A 8 4.67 10.09 0.42
C SER A 8 5.33 10.94 1.50
N ASN A 9 6.54 10.59 1.93
CA ASN A 9 7.44 11.29 2.85
C ASN A 9 7.29 10.97 4.35
N GLU A 10 6.11 10.57 4.82
CA GLU A 10 5.92 10.20 6.23
C GLU A 10 6.13 8.70 6.44
N LEU A 11 6.88 8.34 7.48
CA LEU A 11 7.05 6.94 7.86
C LEU A 11 5.75 6.42 8.47
N ILE A 12 5.10 5.49 7.77
CA ILE A 12 3.87 4.83 8.19
C ILE A 12 4.16 3.35 8.49
N GLU A 13 3.69 2.85 9.63
CA GLU A 13 3.98 1.49 10.08
C GLU A 13 3.53 0.42 9.09
N ASN A 14 2.31 0.53 8.56
CA ASN A 14 1.76 -0.43 7.58
C ASN A 14 2.18 -0.15 6.14
N GLY A 15 3.07 0.82 5.91
CA GLY A 15 3.47 1.27 4.58
C GLY A 15 2.45 2.15 3.87
N TYR A 16 1.20 2.20 4.33
CA TYR A 16 0.19 3.14 3.84
C TYR A 16 -0.83 3.49 4.93
N GLU A 17 -1.44 4.68 4.82
CA GLU A 17 -2.52 5.12 5.71
C GLU A 17 -3.45 6.12 5.01
N PHE A 18 -4.74 6.01 5.32
CA PHE A 18 -5.78 6.91 4.83
C PHE A 18 -6.10 7.99 5.85
N PHE A 19 -6.19 9.23 5.37
CA PHE A 19 -6.55 10.43 6.15
C PHE A 19 -7.74 11.14 5.49
N THR A 20 -8.37 12.03 6.25
CA THR A 20 -9.44 12.93 5.77
C THR A 20 -10.54 12.16 5.02
N ASP A 21 -11.23 11.25 5.71
CA ASP A 21 -12.29 10.40 5.15
C ASP A 21 -11.85 9.62 3.91
N ARG A 22 -10.61 9.07 3.96
CA ARG A 22 -9.97 8.33 2.87
C ARG A 22 -9.73 9.14 1.59
N ARG A 23 -9.74 10.47 1.67
CA ARG A 23 -9.42 11.36 0.54
C ARG A 23 -7.94 11.64 0.38
N LEU A 24 -7.14 11.37 1.41
CA LEU A 24 -5.68 11.48 1.38
C LEU A 24 -5.06 10.14 1.71
N LEU A 25 -4.30 9.58 0.77
CA LEU A 25 -3.49 8.38 0.97
C LEU A 25 -2.03 8.78 1.14
N THR A 26 -1.43 8.44 2.27
CA THR A 26 0.03 8.53 2.46
C THR A 26 0.64 7.16 2.26
N ILE A 27 1.73 7.07 1.50
CA ILE A 27 2.47 5.83 1.25
C ILE A 27 3.95 5.95 1.60
N PHE A 28 4.52 4.84 2.04
CA PHE A 28 5.94 4.66 2.29
C PHE A 28 6.40 3.37 1.62
N THR A 29 7.45 3.42 0.80
CA THR A 29 7.80 2.29 -0.10
C THR A 29 8.95 1.41 0.42
N ALA A 30 9.70 1.88 1.42
CA ALA A 30 10.88 1.19 1.94
C ALA A 30 10.53 0.41 3.23
N PRO A 31 10.23 -0.90 3.15
CA PRO A 31 10.04 -1.72 4.35
C PRO A 31 11.32 -1.78 5.17
N ASN A 32 11.19 -1.93 6.48
CA ASN A 32 12.31 -1.91 7.42
C ASN A 32 13.27 -0.73 7.13
N TYR A 33 12.71 0.48 7.09
CA TYR A 33 13.44 1.66 6.69
C TYR A 33 14.72 1.81 7.52
N THR A 34 15.82 2.14 6.84
CA THR A 34 17.18 2.26 7.40
C THR A 34 17.67 1.08 8.25
N GLY A 35 16.97 -0.06 8.27
CA GLY A 35 17.26 -1.21 9.11
C GLY A 35 16.85 -1.07 10.60
N ASN A 36 16.27 0.07 10.99
CA ASN A 36 15.95 0.39 12.38
C ASN A 36 14.44 0.46 12.66
N PHE A 37 13.64 0.64 11.61
CA PHE A 37 12.19 0.74 11.73
C PHE A 37 11.53 -0.61 11.45
N LYS A 38 10.41 -0.91 12.10
CA LYS A 38 9.64 -2.14 11.86
C LYS A 38 8.49 -1.95 10.87
N ASN A 39 8.58 -0.91 10.03
CA ASN A 39 7.53 -0.59 9.08
C ASN A 39 7.51 -1.54 7.88
N TYR A 40 6.34 -1.64 7.26
CA TYR A 40 6.17 -2.21 5.93
C TYR A 40 6.34 -1.14 4.86
N GLY A 41 6.48 -1.59 3.61
CA GLY A 41 6.32 -0.75 2.44
C GLY A 41 4.92 -0.89 1.86
N ALA A 42 4.53 0.00 0.97
CA ALA A 42 3.37 -0.15 0.12
C ALA A 42 3.63 0.35 -1.31
N ILE A 43 2.94 -0.25 -2.27
CA ILE A 43 2.93 0.12 -3.67
C ILE A 43 1.49 0.45 -4.06
N VAL A 44 1.30 1.51 -4.82
CA VAL A 44 -0.01 1.92 -5.34
C VAL A 44 -0.06 1.65 -6.83
N SER A 45 -1.09 0.94 -7.28
CA SER A 45 -1.42 0.73 -8.68
C SER A 45 -2.73 1.43 -9.00
N LEU A 46 -2.69 2.35 -9.95
CA LEU A 46 -3.87 3.07 -10.44
C LEU A 46 -4.28 2.49 -11.78
N HIS A 47 -5.54 2.10 -11.89
CA HIS A 47 -6.14 1.57 -13.10
C HIS A 47 -7.36 2.41 -13.46
N LYS A 48 -7.37 2.95 -14.68
CA LYS A 48 -8.53 3.64 -15.23
C LYS A 48 -9.27 2.68 -16.16
N SER A 49 -10.52 2.39 -15.85
CA SER A 49 -11.38 1.63 -16.76
C SER A 49 -11.66 2.48 -18.00
N PRO A 50 -11.60 1.93 -19.22
CA PRO A 50 -12.06 2.65 -20.42
C PRO A 50 -13.58 2.82 -20.43
N MET A 51 -14.31 1.96 -19.71
CA MET A 51 -15.78 1.91 -19.68
C MET A 51 -16.34 2.68 -18.47
N ASP A 52 -15.68 2.61 -17.32
CA ASP A 52 -16.07 3.35 -16.11
C ASP A 52 -15.24 4.63 -16.04
N GLN A 53 -15.86 5.80 -15.82
CA GLN A 53 -15.12 7.06 -15.60
C GLN A 53 -14.37 7.10 -14.24
N GLU A 54 -14.17 5.94 -13.62
CA GLU A 54 -13.61 5.75 -12.29
C GLU A 54 -12.14 5.30 -12.37
N ILE A 55 -11.34 5.81 -11.43
CA ILE A 55 -9.97 5.36 -11.21
C ILE A 55 -9.98 4.40 -10.04
N ARG A 56 -9.67 3.13 -10.30
CA ARG A 56 -9.48 2.12 -9.26
C ARG A 56 -8.06 2.20 -8.73
N CYS A 57 -7.92 2.26 -7.42
CA CYS A 57 -6.63 2.20 -6.75
C CYS A 57 -6.48 0.88 -6.03
N ARG A 58 -5.42 0.13 -6.29
CA ARG A 58 -5.05 -1.07 -5.55
C ARG A 58 -3.76 -0.83 -4.80
N ILE A 59 -3.73 -1.16 -3.51
CA ILE A 59 -2.53 -1.05 -2.68
C ILE A 59 -1.98 -2.45 -2.43
N LYS A 60 -0.67 -2.63 -2.66
CA LYS A 60 0.06 -3.84 -2.31
C LYS A 60 1.00 -3.53 -1.15
N VAL A 61 0.93 -4.32 -0.09
CA VAL A 61 1.79 -4.19 1.11
C VAL A 61 3.04 -5.02 0.90
N VAL A 62 4.20 -4.43 1.18
CA VAL A 62 5.52 -5.04 1.05
C VAL A 62 6.06 -5.29 2.45
N LYS A 63 6.10 -6.54 2.88
CA LYS A 63 6.58 -6.91 4.22
C LYS A 63 8.04 -7.39 4.16
N PRO A 64 8.91 -6.93 5.07
CA PRO A 64 10.28 -7.44 5.14
C PRO A 64 10.29 -8.85 5.77
N ILE A 65 10.92 -9.82 5.10
CA ILE A 65 11.15 -11.15 5.67
C ILE A 65 12.51 -11.14 6.38
N MET A 66 12.47 -11.04 7.72
CA MET A 66 13.67 -11.10 8.55
C MET A 66 14.11 -12.55 8.75
N LYS A 67 15.04 -13.02 7.91
CA LYS A 67 15.75 -14.29 8.13
C LYS A 67 17.11 -14.01 8.76
N LEU A 68 17.52 -14.80 9.76
CA LEU A 68 18.92 -14.80 10.20
C LEU A 68 19.79 -15.21 9.01
N ARG A 69 20.61 -14.27 8.53
CA ARG A 69 21.61 -14.54 7.50
C ARG A 69 22.99 -14.49 8.14
N SER A 70 23.81 -15.48 7.82
CA SER A 70 25.21 -15.54 8.27
C SER A 70 26.11 -14.48 7.60
N LYS A 71 25.70 -13.95 6.44
CA LYS A 71 26.47 -12.95 5.67
C LYS A 71 25.69 -11.63 5.57
N MET A 72 26.39 -10.52 5.80
CA MET A 72 25.84 -9.18 5.64
C MET A 72 25.64 -8.89 4.15
N THR A 73 24.37 -8.84 3.71
CA THR A 73 24.01 -8.49 2.32
C THR A 73 23.10 -7.28 2.36
N GLY A 74 23.31 -6.30 1.47
CA GLY A 74 22.36 -5.17 1.29
C GLY A 74 21.02 -5.57 0.68
N GLN A 75 20.80 -6.86 0.40
CA GLN A 75 19.58 -7.40 -0.17
C GLN A 75 18.57 -7.77 0.91
N MET A 76 17.37 -7.20 0.82
CA MET A 76 16.23 -7.54 1.67
C MET A 76 15.31 -8.50 0.93
N THR A 77 14.94 -9.61 1.58
CA THR A 77 13.84 -10.46 1.09
C THR A 77 12.52 -9.82 1.51
N ILE A 78 11.58 -9.73 0.58
CA ILE A 78 10.25 -9.14 0.81
C ILE A 78 9.15 -10.12 0.43
N GLU A 79 8.01 -9.98 1.09
CA GLU A 79 6.73 -10.59 0.73
C GLU A 79 5.77 -9.49 0.26
N ILE A 80 4.95 -9.77 -0.75
CA ILE A 80 3.99 -8.81 -1.30
C ILE A 80 2.57 -9.35 -1.12
N GLU A 81 1.72 -8.59 -0.44
CA GLU A 81 0.32 -8.92 -0.18
C GLU A 81 -0.61 -7.86 -0.78
N ASP A 82 -1.84 -8.24 -1.15
CA ASP A 82 -2.85 -7.29 -1.62
C ASP A 82 -3.66 -6.74 -0.42
N SER A 83 -3.78 -5.42 -0.31
CA SER A 83 -4.50 -4.78 0.79
C SER A 83 -6.01 -5.02 0.78
N ARG A 84 -6.59 -5.41 -0.37
CA ARG A 84 -8.05 -5.48 -0.60
C ARG A 84 -8.80 -4.16 -0.33
N VAL A 85 -8.10 -3.03 -0.30
CA VAL A 85 -8.70 -1.70 -0.12
C VAL A 85 -8.60 -0.93 -1.42
N TYR A 86 -9.73 -0.36 -1.85
CA TYR A 86 -9.83 0.49 -3.03
C TYR A 86 -10.16 1.93 -2.63
N LEU A 87 -9.53 2.93 -3.27
CA LEU A 87 -9.94 4.33 -3.10
C LEU A 87 -11.32 4.53 -3.71
N GLY A 88 -12.25 5.08 -2.91
CA GLY A 88 -13.60 5.41 -3.35
C GLY A 88 -14.61 4.27 -3.33
N ALA A 89 -14.21 3.04 -3.01
CA ALA A 89 -15.16 1.94 -2.81
C ALA A 89 -15.80 2.04 -1.41
N GLU A 90 -17.14 1.97 -1.34
CA GLU A 90 -17.82 1.72 -0.07
C GLU A 90 -17.55 0.27 0.35
N VAL A 91 -17.61 -0.01 1.67
CA VAL A 91 -17.30 -1.32 2.26
C VAL A 91 -18.11 -2.48 1.66
N LYS A 92 -19.20 -2.19 0.94
CA LYS A 92 -20.08 -3.19 0.31
C LYS A 92 -19.48 -3.89 -0.92
N ASP A 93 -18.47 -3.32 -1.56
CA ASP A 93 -17.92 -3.87 -2.82
C ASP A 93 -16.88 -4.98 -2.60
N VAL A 94 -16.44 -5.19 -1.35
CA VAL A 94 -15.36 -6.15 -1.03
C VAL A 94 -15.90 -7.59 -0.83
N GLU A 95 -17.19 -7.76 -0.57
CA GLU A 95 -17.79 -9.09 -0.32
C GLU A 95 -18.20 -9.85 -1.60
N GLN A 96 -18.18 -9.23 -2.78
CA GLN A 96 -18.65 -9.86 -4.03
C GLN A 96 -17.58 -10.45 -4.95
N GLU A 97 -16.27 -10.26 -4.69
CA GLU A 97 -15.19 -10.82 -5.54
C GLU A 97 -14.64 -12.19 -5.05
N VAL A 98 -15.33 -12.87 -4.13
CA VAL A 98 -15.04 -14.27 -3.77
C VAL A 98 -16.20 -15.17 -4.21
N SER A 99 -16.28 -15.44 -5.52
CA SER A 99 -17.02 -16.57 -6.10
C SER A 99 -16.41 -16.94 -7.45
#